data_AF-A0A952IHY6-F1
#
_entry.id   AF-A0A952IHY6-F1
#
_cell.length_a   1.000
_cell.length_b   1.000
_cell.length_c   1.000
_cell.angle_alpha   90.00
_cell.angle_beta   90.00
_cell.angle_gamma   90.00
#
_symmetry.space_group_name_H-M   'P 1'
#
loop_
_entity.id
_entity.type
_entity.pdbx_description
1 polymer ?
#
loop_
_entity_poly.entity_id
_entity_poly.type
_entity_poly.pdbx_seq_one_letter_code
_entity_poly.pdbx_strand_id
1 'polypeptide(L)'
;MISITKKTQFSAAHFYWNSDYSETKNEQIFHACSNRHGHGHNYEVYVTVAGEIDPQTGMVVNLKDLKEILQTQILDPLDHKHLNHQVPFFKDRIPTLENITYYLWDALSPDVSDLGLQLQTLKVVENHRLYAEYSGPQKRLAQLHKRESTPMIYNPPEAPHITSIPQTEVTPEDTLPVDRIVHLTCRYDFSASHRLFNPEFSDEQNEEVFKQCNNPNGHGHNYELDVTIAGTPTKETGMVMDIMDLDELVNQHIIRHVDHKHLNLDVDFFEGVIPTAENIVAVFWQKLKNQLPKGIRLYRLKLYESKNNTAEYYGETAATESELLHA
;
A
#
# COMPACT_ATOMS: atom_id res chain seq x y z
N MET A 1 25.67 -2.11 3.35
CA MET A 1 24.45 -2.92 3.44
C MET A 1 23.77 -3.09 2.09
N ILE A 2 23.58 -4.35 1.67
CA ILE A 2 22.81 -4.76 0.47
C ILE A 2 21.59 -5.54 0.95
N SER A 3 20.46 -5.38 0.24
CA SER A 3 19.23 -6.15 0.47
C SER A 3 19.07 -7.27 -0.55
N ILE A 4 18.57 -8.42 -0.11
CA ILE A 4 18.16 -9.55 -0.95
C ILE A 4 16.69 -9.84 -0.67
N THR A 5 15.90 -9.98 -1.74
CA THR A 5 14.50 -10.41 -1.65
C THR A 5 14.36 -11.86 -2.10
N LYS A 6 13.80 -12.71 -1.24
CA LYS A 6 13.43 -14.09 -1.57
C LYS A 6 11.91 -14.23 -1.62
N LYS A 7 11.41 -14.84 -2.71
CA LYS A 7 10.01 -15.22 -2.86
C LYS A 7 9.79 -16.67 -2.42
N THR A 8 8.71 -16.90 -1.69
CA THR A 8 8.11 -18.22 -1.44
C THR A 8 6.59 -18.14 -1.60
N GLN A 9 5.88 -19.26 -1.59
CA GLN A 9 4.43 -19.34 -1.78
C GLN A 9 3.83 -20.42 -0.88
N PHE A 10 2.64 -20.18 -0.34
CA PHE A 10 1.85 -21.19 0.38
C PHE A 10 0.37 -21.06 0.03
N SER A 11 -0.37 -22.15 0.13
CA SER A 11 -1.82 -22.16 -0.10
C SER A 11 -2.53 -22.43 1.22
N ALA A 12 -3.47 -21.58 1.62
CA ALA A 12 -4.20 -21.76 2.87
C ALA A 12 -5.67 -21.33 2.75
N ALA A 13 -6.52 -21.97 3.55
CA ALA A 13 -7.93 -21.62 3.69
C ALA A 13 -8.18 -20.85 5.00
N HIS A 14 -9.15 -19.95 5.00
CA HIS A 14 -9.56 -19.19 6.17
C HIS A 14 -10.99 -18.63 6.05
N PHE A 15 -11.49 -18.09 7.16
CA PHE A 15 -12.67 -17.22 7.21
C PHE A 15 -12.45 -16.12 8.23
N TYR A 16 -13.21 -15.03 8.10
CA TYR A 16 -13.22 -13.94 9.07
C TYR A 16 -14.40 -14.07 10.01
N TRP A 17 -14.12 -14.04 11.32
CA TRP A 17 -15.17 -14.13 12.31
C TRP A 17 -14.74 -13.52 13.63
N ASN A 18 -15.53 -12.59 14.14
CA ASN A 18 -15.42 -12.10 15.50
C ASN A 18 -16.50 -12.78 16.36
N SER A 19 -16.08 -13.50 17.41
CA SER A 19 -16.98 -14.22 18.32
C SER A 19 -17.88 -13.30 19.16
N ASP A 20 -17.50 -12.04 19.33
CA ASP A 20 -18.26 -11.05 20.09
C ASP A 20 -19.36 -10.39 19.25
N TYR A 21 -19.37 -10.65 17.94
CA TYR A 21 -20.37 -10.13 17.01
C TYR A 21 -21.50 -11.14 16.80
N SER A 22 -22.71 -10.63 16.54
CA SER A 22 -23.79 -11.46 16.00
C SER A 22 -23.42 -11.98 14.61
N GLU A 23 -24.09 -13.04 14.16
CA GLU A 23 -23.92 -13.58 12.81
C GLU A 23 -24.18 -12.51 11.74
N THR A 24 -25.30 -11.79 11.82
CA THR A 24 -25.61 -10.68 10.90
C THR A 24 -24.55 -9.59 10.90
N LYS A 25 -23.95 -9.28 12.06
CA LYS A 25 -22.88 -8.27 12.14
C LYS A 25 -21.59 -8.79 11.49
N ASN A 26 -21.25 -10.07 11.67
CA ASN A 26 -20.13 -10.70 10.95
C ASN A 26 -20.35 -10.67 9.43
N GLU A 27 -21.56 -11.00 8.96
CA GLU A 27 -21.91 -10.96 7.53
C GLU A 27 -21.82 -9.54 6.95
N GLN A 28 -22.24 -8.53 7.71
CA GLN A 28 -22.17 -7.13 7.27
C GLN A 28 -20.75 -6.58 7.18
N ILE A 29 -19.86 -6.99 8.10
CA ILE A 29 -18.49 -6.45 8.19
C ILE A 29 -17.52 -7.26 7.33
N PHE A 30 -17.67 -8.57 7.29
CA PHE A 30 -16.73 -9.46 6.60
C PHE A 30 -17.28 -10.00 5.29
N HIS A 31 -18.50 -9.64 4.90
CA HIS A 31 -19.13 -10.04 3.64
C HIS A 31 -19.03 -11.55 3.41
N ALA A 32 -18.65 -11.97 2.20
CA ALA A 32 -18.45 -13.38 1.85
C ALA A 32 -17.32 -14.06 2.65
N CYS A 33 -16.35 -13.30 3.18
CA CYS A 33 -15.28 -13.85 4.01
C CYS A 33 -15.80 -14.34 5.37
N SER A 34 -17.03 -14.00 5.78
CA SER A 34 -17.67 -14.49 7.01
C SER A 34 -18.11 -15.95 6.96
N ASN A 35 -18.14 -16.56 5.76
CA ASN A 35 -18.58 -17.93 5.58
C ASN A 35 -17.72 -18.91 6.39
N ARG A 36 -18.33 -19.59 7.37
CA ARG A 36 -17.67 -20.52 8.30
C ARG A 36 -17.08 -21.77 7.65
N HIS A 37 -17.44 -22.08 6.41
CA HIS A 37 -16.78 -23.13 5.62
C HIS A 37 -15.43 -22.69 5.04
N GLY A 38 -15.14 -21.39 5.08
CA GLY A 38 -13.90 -20.80 4.59
C GLY A 38 -13.81 -20.65 3.09
N HIS A 39 -12.74 -19.99 2.68
CA HIS A 39 -12.27 -19.84 1.31
C HIS A 39 -10.74 -19.90 1.32
N GLY A 40 -10.08 -20.10 0.18
CA GLY A 40 -8.64 -20.27 0.11
C GLY A 40 -7.96 -19.37 -0.89
N HIS A 41 -6.69 -19.07 -0.62
CA HIS A 41 -5.82 -18.26 -1.46
C HIS A 41 -4.46 -18.92 -1.64
N ASN A 42 -3.80 -18.54 -2.73
CA ASN A 42 -2.42 -18.92 -3.03
C ASN A 42 -1.54 -17.71 -2.73
N TYR A 43 -1.05 -17.63 -1.51
CA TYR A 43 -0.28 -16.48 -1.04
C TYR A 43 1.13 -16.50 -1.64
N GLU A 44 1.62 -15.32 -2.01
CA GLU A 44 3.04 -15.11 -2.31
C GLU A 44 3.67 -14.26 -1.23
N VAL A 45 4.80 -14.71 -0.69
CA VAL A 45 5.53 -13.99 0.34
C VAL A 45 6.89 -13.58 -0.19
N TYR A 46 7.15 -12.28 -0.19
CA TYR A 46 8.43 -11.67 -0.54
C TYR A 46 9.09 -11.20 0.75
N VAL A 47 10.21 -11.85 1.09
CA VAL A 47 10.99 -11.56 2.30
C VAL A 47 12.25 -10.83 1.88
N THR A 48 12.36 -9.55 2.26
CA THR A 48 13.54 -8.73 2.02
C THR A 48 14.38 -8.66 3.29
N VAL A 49 15.59 -9.22 3.22
CA VAL A 49 16.60 -9.16 4.28
C VAL A 49 17.77 -8.31 3.83
N ALA A 50 18.47 -7.65 4.75
CA ALA A 50 19.64 -6.86 4.45
C ALA A 50 20.79 -7.13 5.43
N GLY A 51 22.01 -7.03 4.91
CA GLY A 51 23.23 -7.26 5.66
C GLY A 51 24.45 -6.71 4.94
N GLU A 52 25.61 -6.84 5.55
CA GLU A 52 26.88 -6.54 4.89
C GLU A 52 27.32 -7.71 4.01
N ILE A 53 28.11 -7.41 2.98
CA ILE A 53 28.71 -8.45 2.13
C ILE A 53 29.86 -9.08 2.93
N ASP A 54 29.80 -10.39 3.13
CA ASP A 54 30.92 -11.14 3.69
C ASP A 54 32.13 -11.06 2.74
N PRO A 55 33.30 -10.59 3.21
CA PRO A 55 34.45 -10.32 2.35
C PRO A 55 35.14 -11.58 1.82
N GLN A 56 34.89 -12.76 2.40
CA GLN A 56 35.48 -14.02 1.96
C GLN A 56 34.62 -14.73 0.91
N THR A 57 33.30 -14.67 1.10
CA THR A 57 32.33 -15.38 0.26
C THR A 57 31.66 -14.49 -0.79
N GLY A 58 31.65 -13.17 -0.59
CA GLY A 58 30.94 -12.21 -1.44
C GLY A 58 29.42 -12.27 -1.27
N MET A 59 28.88 -12.98 -0.27
CA MET A 59 27.45 -13.14 -0.04
C MET A 59 26.97 -12.23 1.10
N VAL A 60 25.72 -11.76 1.01
CA VAL A 60 25.02 -11.15 2.16
C VAL A 60 24.48 -12.24 3.10
N VAL A 61 23.91 -13.30 2.51
CA VAL A 61 23.38 -14.46 3.21
C VAL A 61 23.50 -15.69 2.32
N ASN A 62 23.75 -16.85 2.92
CA ASN A 62 23.62 -18.11 2.22
C ASN A 62 22.13 -18.41 1.93
N LEU A 63 21.77 -18.51 0.66
CA LEU A 63 20.38 -18.74 0.25
C LEU A 63 19.79 -20.07 0.74
N LYS A 64 20.63 -21.03 1.14
CA LYS A 64 20.18 -22.28 1.76
C LYS A 64 19.61 -22.03 3.16
N ASP A 65 20.31 -21.25 3.98
CA ASP A 65 19.91 -20.95 5.35
C ASP A 65 18.61 -20.14 5.35
N LEU A 66 18.51 -19.14 4.47
CA LEU A 66 17.26 -18.38 4.28
C LEU A 66 16.12 -19.30 3.81
N LYS A 67 16.39 -20.26 2.92
CA LYS A 67 15.36 -21.22 2.47
C LYS A 67 14.86 -22.11 3.63
N GLU A 68 15.75 -22.55 4.51
CA GLU A 68 15.38 -23.36 5.69
C GLU A 68 14.48 -22.55 6.65
N ILE A 69 14.81 -21.27 6.91
CA ILE A 69 13.94 -20.37 7.68
C ILE A 69 12.56 -20.24 7.04
N LEU A 70 12.49 -19.98 5.73
CA LEU A 70 11.20 -19.85 5.04
C LEU A 70 10.39 -21.16 5.06
N GLN A 71 11.05 -22.31 4.99
CA GLN A 71 10.39 -23.61 5.10
C GLN A 71 9.76 -23.77 6.49
N THR A 72 10.54 -23.56 7.55
CA THR A 72 10.10 -23.80 8.92
C THR A 72 9.12 -22.75 9.45
N GLN A 73 9.30 -21.48 9.10
CA GLN A 73 8.48 -20.38 9.64
C GLN A 73 7.25 -20.06 8.79
N ILE A 74 7.24 -20.43 7.51
CA ILE A 74 6.11 -20.13 6.60
C ILE A 74 5.45 -21.40 6.10
N LEU A 75 6.19 -22.26 5.39
CA LEU A 75 5.58 -23.37 4.66
C LEU A 75 5.04 -24.46 5.59
N ASP A 76 5.87 -24.97 6.49
CA ASP A 76 5.47 -26.02 7.44
C ASP A 76 4.23 -25.66 8.28
N PRO A 77 4.11 -24.43 8.84
CA PRO A 77 2.95 -24.06 9.64
C PRO A 77 1.72 -23.64 8.83
N LEU A 78 1.85 -23.14 7.59
CA LEU A 78 0.73 -22.52 6.87
C LEU A 78 0.28 -23.27 5.61
N ASP A 79 1.18 -23.97 4.93
CA ASP A 79 0.87 -24.54 3.62
C ASP A 79 -0.11 -25.73 3.72
N HIS A 80 -1.12 -25.70 2.86
CA HIS A 80 -2.27 -26.61 2.84
C HIS A 80 -3.02 -26.68 4.18
N LYS A 81 -3.03 -25.59 4.97
CA LYS A 81 -3.76 -25.51 6.24
C LYS A 81 -5.01 -24.66 6.13
N HIS A 82 -5.97 -24.96 6.99
CA HIS A 82 -7.02 -24.03 7.37
C HIS A 82 -6.53 -23.19 8.56
N LEU A 83 -6.27 -21.89 8.33
CA LEU A 83 -5.62 -20.99 9.29
C LEU A 83 -6.38 -20.95 10.64
N ASN A 84 -7.70 -20.72 10.61
CA ASN A 84 -8.51 -20.65 11.84
C ASN A 84 -8.48 -21.94 12.69
N HIS A 85 -8.22 -23.10 12.09
CA HIS A 85 -8.36 -24.39 12.76
C HIS A 85 -7.01 -25.01 13.14
N GLN A 86 -5.99 -24.83 12.30
CA GLN A 86 -4.74 -25.56 12.38
C GLN A 86 -3.56 -24.71 12.84
N VAL A 87 -3.67 -23.37 12.79
CA VAL A 87 -2.59 -22.45 13.18
C VAL A 87 -2.92 -21.82 14.52
N PRO A 88 -2.16 -22.12 15.61
CA PRO A 88 -2.48 -21.64 16.95
C PRO A 88 -2.70 -20.13 17.06
N PHE A 89 -1.93 -19.34 16.30
CA PHE A 89 -2.02 -17.88 16.29
C PHE A 89 -3.40 -17.35 15.85
N PHE A 90 -4.10 -18.06 14.96
CA PHE A 90 -5.39 -17.67 14.37
C PHE A 90 -6.61 -18.33 15.03
N LYS A 91 -6.43 -19.01 16.17
CA LYS A 91 -7.56 -19.53 16.95
C LYS A 91 -8.42 -18.40 17.53
N ASP A 92 -7.75 -17.37 18.03
CA ASP A 92 -8.36 -16.21 18.69
C ASP A 92 -8.09 -14.90 17.92
N ARG A 93 -7.64 -14.99 16.67
CA ARG A 93 -7.36 -13.84 15.80
C ARG A 93 -7.89 -14.09 14.40
N ILE A 94 -8.50 -13.07 13.84
CA ILE A 94 -9.03 -13.10 12.48
C ILE A 94 -7.83 -13.15 11.51
N PRO A 95 -7.74 -14.15 10.61
CA PRO A 95 -6.62 -14.33 9.70
C PRO A 95 -6.70 -13.37 8.50
N THR A 96 -6.84 -12.07 8.78
CA THR A 96 -6.76 -11.01 7.79
C THR A 96 -5.37 -10.95 7.17
N LEU A 97 -5.25 -10.36 5.98
CA LEU A 97 -3.96 -10.21 5.32
C LEU A 97 -2.96 -9.43 6.19
N GLU A 98 -3.43 -8.44 6.94
CA GLU A 98 -2.61 -7.68 7.89
C GLU A 98 -2.14 -8.53 9.06
N ASN A 99 -3.02 -9.34 9.65
CA ASN A 99 -2.64 -10.24 10.74
C ASN A 99 -1.72 -11.38 10.27
N ILE A 100 -1.90 -11.88 9.03
CA ILE A 100 -0.99 -12.84 8.40
C ILE A 100 0.39 -12.21 8.20
N THR A 101 0.44 -10.99 7.69
CA THR A 101 1.70 -10.25 7.49
C THR A 101 2.42 -10.05 8.82
N TYR A 102 1.69 -9.66 9.87
CA TYR A 102 2.26 -9.49 11.20
C TYR A 102 2.75 -10.82 11.81
N TYR A 103 1.95 -11.89 11.71
CA TYR A 103 2.34 -13.23 12.15
C TYR A 103 3.66 -13.69 11.53
N LEU A 104 3.77 -13.54 10.21
CA LEU A 104 4.97 -13.93 9.46
C LEU A 104 6.18 -13.07 9.85
N TRP A 105 6.00 -11.77 10.06
CA TRP A 105 7.08 -10.90 10.52
C TRP A 105 7.63 -11.35 11.87
N ASP A 106 6.75 -11.59 12.84
CA ASP A 106 7.14 -12.02 14.19
C ASP A 106 7.82 -13.41 14.17
N ALA A 107 7.36 -14.31 13.29
CA ALA A 107 7.97 -15.64 13.12
C ALA A 107 9.36 -15.58 12.48
N LEU A 108 9.57 -14.71 11.49
CA LEU A 108 10.84 -14.60 10.76
C LEU A 108 11.91 -13.79 11.50
N SER A 109 11.51 -12.77 12.27
CA SER A 109 12.43 -11.78 12.84
C SER A 109 13.56 -12.39 13.70
N PRO A 110 13.30 -13.34 14.62
CA PRO A 110 14.35 -13.95 15.44
C PRO A 110 15.38 -14.71 14.58
N ASP A 111 14.92 -15.61 13.71
CA ASP A 111 15.80 -16.45 12.90
C ASP A 111 16.64 -15.63 11.90
N VAL A 112 16.05 -14.58 11.31
CA VAL A 112 16.78 -13.64 10.45
C VAL A 112 17.84 -12.88 11.24
N SER A 113 17.53 -12.46 12.47
CA SER A 113 18.49 -11.81 13.36
C SER A 113 19.62 -12.75 13.78
N ASP A 114 19.35 -14.04 13.99
CA ASP A 114 20.37 -15.04 14.34
C ASP A 114 21.37 -15.27 13.20
N LEU A 115 20.98 -15.02 11.94
CA LEU A 115 21.90 -14.97 10.81
C LEU A 115 22.70 -13.65 10.70
N GLY A 116 22.52 -12.72 11.64
CA GLY A 116 23.17 -11.41 11.62
C GLY A 116 22.58 -10.45 10.57
N LEU A 117 21.35 -10.70 10.12
CA LEU A 117 20.66 -9.92 9.10
C LEU A 117 19.57 -9.04 9.71
N GLN A 118 19.13 -8.05 8.92
CA GLN A 118 17.95 -7.23 9.23
C GLN A 118 16.80 -7.63 8.32
N LEU A 119 15.67 -8.02 8.90
CA LEU A 119 14.42 -8.10 8.15
C LEU A 119 13.96 -6.67 7.83
N GLN A 120 13.91 -6.31 6.54
CA GLN A 120 13.61 -4.94 6.11
C GLN A 120 12.15 -4.77 5.71
N THR A 121 11.66 -5.64 4.84
CA THR A 121 10.30 -5.59 4.32
C THR A 121 9.77 -6.99 4.11
N LEU A 122 8.53 -7.19 4.51
CA LEU A 122 7.74 -8.36 4.19
C LEU A 122 6.56 -7.90 3.34
N LYS A 123 6.41 -8.49 2.15
CA LYS A 123 5.23 -8.30 1.30
C LYS A 123 4.49 -9.62 1.17
N VAL A 124 3.21 -9.63 1.53
CA VAL A 124 2.31 -10.78 1.41
C VAL A 124 1.25 -10.45 0.38
N VAL A 125 1.26 -11.17 -0.73
CA VAL A 125 0.29 -11.05 -1.82
C VAL A 125 -0.76 -12.14 -1.62
N GLU A 126 -2.02 -11.74 -1.50
CA GLU A 126 -3.14 -12.68 -1.37
C GLU A 126 -3.66 -13.11 -2.75
N ASN A 127 -3.79 -12.14 -3.66
CA ASN A 127 -4.22 -12.35 -5.02
C ASN A 127 -3.65 -11.26 -5.94
N HIS A 128 -4.05 -11.23 -7.21
CA HIS A 128 -3.50 -10.28 -8.18
C HIS A 128 -3.83 -8.80 -7.89
N ARG A 129 -4.82 -8.52 -7.03
CA ARG A 129 -5.22 -7.16 -6.64
C ARG A 129 -4.75 -6.77 -5.26
N LEU A 130 -4.69 -7.70 -4.32
CA LEU A 130 -4.52 -7.39 -2.90
C LEU A 130 -3.18 -7.88 -2.36
N TYR A 131 -2.43 -6.98 -1.75
CA TYR A 131 -1.23 -7.31 -0.99
C TYR A 131 -1.02 -6.37 0.20
N ALA A 132 -0.35 -6.87 1.24
CA ALA A 132 0.08 -6.07 2.38
C ALA A 132 1.61 -6.04 2.46
N GLU A 133 2.15 -4.91 2.93
CA GLU A 133 3.57 -4.72 3.19
C GLU A 133 3.78 -4.26 4.64
N TYR A 134 4.80 -4.82 5.29
CA TYR A 134 5.22 -4.42 6.63
C TYR A 134 6.74 -4.34 6.71
N SER A 135 7.24 -3.27 7.33
CA SER A 135 8.68 -2.99 7.48
C SER A 135 9.11 -2.95 8.94
N GLY A 136 8.34 -3.62 9.82
CA GLY A 136 8.63 -3.74 11.24
C GLY A 136 8.16 -2.56 12.08
N PRO A 137 8.34 -2.67 13.41
CA PRO A 137 8.08 -1.58 14.33
C PRO A 137 8.97 -0.41 13.96
N GLN A 138 8.37 0.77 13.79
CA GLN A 138 9.10 1.99 13.43
C GLN A 138 9.96 2.45 14.61
N LYS A 139 11.11 1.82 14.83
CA LYS A 139 12.15 2.36 15.71
C LYS A 139 12.74 3.61 15.04
N ARG A 140 12.14 4.77 15.30
CA ARG A 140 12.64 6.14 15.00
C ARG A 140 13.50 6.25 13.73
N LEU A 141 12.87 6.69 12.64
CA LEU A 141 13.57 7.35 11.52
C LEU A 141 14.25 8.70 11.91
N ALA A 142 14.21 9.08 13.19
CA ALA A 142 14.86 10.28 13.73
C ALA A 142 16.41 10.26 13.77
N GLN A 143 17.08 9.20 13.30
CA GLN A 143 18.56 9.14 13.27
C GLN A 143 19.19 9.23 11.87
N LEU A 144 18.40 9.35 10.79
CA LEU A 144 18.94 9.43 9.42
C LEU A 144 18.90 10.83 8.78
N HIS A 145 18.30 11.85 9.41
CA HIS A 145 18.25 13.22 8.89
C HIS A 145 19.21 14.21 9.60
N LYS A 146 20.43 13.77 9.91
CA LYS A 146 21.57 14.70 10.07
C LYS A 146 22.38 14.77 8.77
N ARG A 147 21.74 15.20 7.69
CA ARG A 147 22.43 15.85 6.57
C ARG A 147 21.58 17.02 6.13
N GLU A 148 22.06 18.20 6.51
CA GLU A 148 21.53 19.49 6.09
C GLU A 148 21.55 19.60 4.56
N SER A 149 20.44 20.00 3.96
CA SER A 149 20.48 20.85 2.76
C SER A 149 19.13 21.55 2.56
N THR A 150 19.24 22.87 2.56
CA THR A 150 18.27 23.97 2.42
C THR A 150 17.13 23.74 1.42
N PRO A 151 15.85 24.03 1.79
CA PRO A 151 14.71 23.91 0.89
C PRO A 151 14.57 25.11 -0.07
N MET A 152 14.24 24.82 -1.34
CA MET A 152 13.76 25.81 -2.32
C MET A 152 12.25 25.95 -2.17
N ILE A 153 11.77 27.19 -2.01
CA ILE A 153 10.36 27.53 -1.75
C ILE A 153 9.59 27.56 -3.09
N TYR A 154 8.55 26.74 -3.21
CA TYR A 154 7.52 26.86 -4.25
C TYR A 154 6.18 27.24 -3.58
N ASN A 155 5.52 28.30 -4.07
CA ASN A 155 4.31 28.87 -3.49
C ASN A 155 3.13 28.73 -4.47
N PRO A 156 2.20 27.78 -4.26
CA PRO A 156 0.93 27.74 -4.97
C PRO A 156 -0.12 28.69 -4.34
N PRO A 157 -1.11 29.18 -5.12
CA PRO A 157 -2.09 30.18 -4.68
C PRO A 157 -3.10 29.64 -3.66
N GLU A 158 -3.46 30.49 -2.69
CA GLU A 158 -4.29 30.18 -1.52
C GLU A 158 -5.79 29.98 -1.83
N ALA A 159 -6.40 28.99 -1.18
CA ALA A 159 -7.84 28.76 -1.13
C ALA A 159 -8.41 29.17 0.26
N PRO A 160 -9.68 29.59 0.36
CA PRO A 160 -10.18 30.44 1.43
C PRO A 160 -10.45 29.74 2.78
N HIS A 161 -10.31 30.53 3.85
CA HIS A 161 -10.43 30.17 5.25
C HIS A 161 -11.81 29.60 5.65
N ILE A 162 -11.80 28.50 6.42
CA ILE A 162 -12.93 28.02 7.21
C ILE A 162 -12.53 28.07 8.69
N THR A 163 -13.39 28.65 9.50
CA THR A 163 -13.23 28.92 10.92
C THR A 163 -13.62 27.72 11.80
N SER A 164 -12.75 27.46 12.80
CA SER A 164 -12.95 26.78 14.10
C SER A 164 -13.92 25.58 14.21
N ILE A 165 -13.36 24.40 14.52
CA ILE A 165 -14.07 23.25 15.10
C ILE A 165 -13.67 23.13 16.59
N PRO A 166 -14.58 22.79 17.53
CA PRO A 166 -14.27 22.71 18.95
C PRO A 166 -13.43 21.47 19.27
N GLN A 167 -12.47 21.62 20.18
CA GLN A 167 -11.68 20.53 20.75
C GLN A 167 -12.53 19.74 21.76
N THR A 168 -12.62 18.42 21.58
CA THR A 168 -13.06 17.49 22.62
C THR A 168 -11.87 16.63 23.04
N GLU A 169 -11.53 16.69 24.32
CA GLU A 169 -10.40 16.02 24.95
C GLU A 169 -10.48 14.49 24.79
N VAL A 170 -9.37 13.88 24.37
CA VAL A 170 -9.18 12.43 24.30
C VAL A 170 -8.42 11.97 25.55
N THR A 171 -8.96 11.00 26.27
CA THR A 171 -8.34 10.44 27.48
C THR A 171 -7.18 9.48 27.15
N PRO A 172 -6.12 9.38 27.99
CA PRO A 172 -4.85 8.74 27.64
C PRO A 172 -4.83 7.21 27.55
N GLU A 173 -5.99 6.53 27.59
CA GLU A 173 -6.08 5.05 27.64
C GLU A 173 -6.38 4.38 26.27
N ASP A 174 -6.57 5.16 25.20
CA ASP A 174 -6.97 4.64 23.87
C ASP A 174 -5.84 4.44 22.86
N THR A 175 -4.57 4.59 23.23
CA THR A 175 -3.48 4.36 22.27
C THR A 175 -3.12 2.87 22.19
N LEU A 176 -3.65 2.18 21.18
CA LEU A 176 -3.01 0.99 20.63
C LEU A 176 -1.55 1.32 20.30
N PRO A 177 -0.58 0.42 20.54
CA PRO A 177 0.82 0.72 20.24
C PRO A 177 0.94 1.08 18.77
N VAL A 178 1.54 2.25 18.50
CA VAL A 178 1.83 2.85 17.18
C VAL A 178 2.73 1.94 16.30
N ASP A 179 3.11 0.78 16.82
CA ASP A 179 4.14 -0.13 16.34
C ASP A 179 3.66 -1.14 15.27
N ARG A 180 2.42 -1.03 14.76
CA ARG A 180 1.85 -2.00 13.79
C ARG A 180 1.23 -1.34 12.55
N ILE A 181 1.88 -0.32 12.02
CA ILE A 181 1.44 0.30 10.76
C ILE A 181 1.69 -0.69 9.62
N VAL A 182 0.60 -1.19 9.03
CA VAL A 182 0.62 -2.05 7.84
C VAL A 182 0.23 -1.21 6.62
N HIS A 183 0.92 -1.45 5.50
CA HIS A 183 0.59 -0.86 4.21
C HIS A 183 -0.26 -1.84 3.41
N LEU A 184 -1.55 -1.56 3.25
CA LEU A 184 -2.47 -2.38 2.45
C LEU A 184 -2.59 -1.79 1.06
N THR A 185 -2.37 -2.58 0.02
CA THR A 185 -2.47 -2.14 -1.37
C THR A 185 -3.54 -2.92 -2.13
N CYS A 186 -4.44 -2.19 -2.79
CA CYS A 186 -5.37 -2.72 -3.77
C CYS A 186 -5.03 -2.20 -5.17
N ARG A 187 -5.04 -3.10 -6.17
CA ARG A 187 -4.87 -2.76 -7.58
C ARG A 187 -6.22 -2.59 -8.28
N TYR A 188 -6.28 -1.56 -9.11
CA TYR A 188 -7.39 -1.23 -9.99
C TYR A 188 -6.89 -1.09 -11.42
N ASP A 189 -7.74 -1.42 -12.38
CA ASP A 189 -7.44 -1.30 -13.80
C ASP A 189 -8.42 -0.32 -14.44
N PHE A 190 -7.94 0.48 -15.41
CA PHE A 190 -8.80 1.28 -16.26
C PHE A 190 -8.17 1.49 -17.63
N SER A 191 -9.01 1.57 -18.67
CA SER A 191 -8.56 1.86 -20.03
C SER A 191 -8.89 3.30 -20.38
N ALA A 192 -7.90 4.12 -20.73
CA ALA A 192 -8.14 5.51 -21.09
C ALA A 192 -7.26 5.96 -22.26
N SER A 193 -7.78 6.87 -23.06
CA SER A 193 -7.04 7.58 -24.10
C SER A 193 -6.65 8.98 -23.67
N HIS A 194 -5.59 9.52 -24.27
CA HIS A 194 -5.13 10.87 -24.02
C HIS A 194 -4.21 11.39 -25.13
N ARG A 195 -3.88 12.68 -25.04
CA ARG A 195 -2.84 13.35 -25.82
C ARG A 195 -1.99 14.20 -24.88
N LEU A 196 -0.66 14.11 -25.05
CA LEU A 196 0.26 15.02 -24.39
C LEU A 196 0.47 16.23 -25.29
N PHE A 197 -0.04 17.38 -24.85
CA PHE A 197 0.01 18.63 -25.60
C PHE A 197 -0.03 19.80 -24.62
N ASN A 198 0.87 20.77 -24.80
CA ASN A 198 0.89 22.02 -24.07
C ASN A 198 0.36 23.15 -25.00
N PRO A 199 -0.78 23.80 -24.66
CA PRO A 199 -1.33 24.87 -25.48
C PRO A 199 -0.45 26.12 -25.57
N GLU A 200 0.51 26.29 -24.65
CA GLU A 200 1.46 27.41 -24.67
C GLU A 200 2.69 27.15 -25.56
N PHE A 201 2.85 25.93 -26.09
CA PHE A 201 3.93 25.57 -26.99
C PHE A 201 3.49 25.68 -28.46
N SER A 202 4.42 26.01 -29.36
CA SER A 202 4.19 25.85 -30.80
C SER A 202 4.00 24.38 -31.17
N ASP A 203 3.46 24.11 -32.37
CA ASP A 203 3.28 22.74 -32.84
C ASP A 203 4.62 22.00 -32.94
N GLU A 204 5.69 22.67 -33.39
CA GLU A 204 7.03 22.11 -33.47
C GLU A 204 7.60 21.78 -32.08
N GLN A 205 7.38 22.65 -31.10
CA GLN A 205 7.81 22.42 -29.72
C GLN A 205 7.07 21.22 -29.10
N ASN A 206 5.76 21.11 -29.33
CA ASN A 206 4.97 19.96 -28.87
C ASN A 206 5.44 18.65 -29.52
N GLU A 207 5.71 18.67 -30.83
CA GLU A 207 6.22 17.50 -31.55
C GLU A 207 7.61 17.08 -31.06
N GLU A 208 8.51 18.03 -30.79
CA GLU A 208 9.85 17.75 -30.29
C GLU A 208 9.83 17.15 -28.88
N VAL A 209 9.00 17.70 -27.99
CA VAL A 209 8.91 17.33 -26.58
C VAL A 209 8.16 16.02 -26.38
N PHE A 210 6.94 15.92 -26.91
CA PHE A 210 6.02 14.81 -26.62
C PHE A 210 6.03 13.73 -27.72
N LYS A 211 6.54 14.05 -28.92
CA LYS A 211 6.73 13.10 -30.03
C LYS A 211 5.44 12.32 -30.33
N GLN A 212 5.53 11.00 -30.40
CA GLN A 212 4.39 10.11 -30.69
C GLN A 212 3.21 10.31 -29.72
N CYS A 213 3.45 10.80 -28.50
CA CYS A 213 2.40 11.06 -27.52
C CYS A 213 1.57 12.33 -27.84
N ASN A 214 2.04 13.18 -28.75
CA ASN A 214 1.35 14.39 -29.27
C ASN A 214 0.46 14.12 -30.48
N ASN A 215 0.25 12.85 -30.90
CA ASN A 215 -0.65 12.54 -32.00
C ASN A 215 -1.98 13.31 -31.87
N PRO A 216 -2.42 14.12 -32.85
CA PRO A 216 -3.64 14.93 -32.73
C PRO A 216 -4.91 14.14 -32.42
N ASN A 217 -4.96 12.86 -32.81
CA ASN A 217 -6.06 11.95 -32.50
C ASN A 217 -5.87 11.17 -31.18
N GLY A 218 -4.84 11.50 -30.42
CA GLY A 218 -4.47 10.84 -29.18
C GLY A 218 -3.87 9.44 -29.36
N HIS A 219 -3.72 8.76 -28.24
CA HIS A 219 -3.39 7.34 -28.09
C HIS A 219 -4.02 6.86 -26.77
N GLY A 220 -3.84 5.61 -26.36
CA GLY A 220 -4.38 5.15 -25.09
C GLY A 220 -3.63 3.98 -24.50
N HIS A 221 -3.96 3.70 -23.24
CA HIS A 221 -3.29 2.70 -22.41
C HIS A 221 -4.30 1.91 -21.57
N ASN A 222 -3.89 0.72 -21.18
CA ASN A 222 -4.53 -0.03 -20.12
C ASN A 222 -3.71 0.22 -18.86
N TYR A 223 -4.18 1.15 -18.04
CA TYR A 223 -3.49 1.57 -16.84
C TYR A 223 -3.78 0.60 -15.70
N GLU A 224 -2.76 0.36 -14.87
CA GLU A 224 -2.94 -0.27 -13.56
C GLU A 224 -2.64 0.79 -12.47
N LEU A 225 -3.48 0.89 -11.45
CA LEU A 225 -3.33 1.80 -10.32
C LEU A 225 -3.27 0.99 -9.03
N ASP A 226 -2.09 0.96 -8.40
CA ASP A 226 -1.91 0.48 -7.04
C ASP A 226 -2.24 1.63 -6.08
N VAL A 227 -3.28 1.44 -5.25
CA VAL A 227 -3.64 2.35 -4.16
C VAL A 227 -3.21 1.74 -2.84
N THR A 228 -2.21 2.34 -2.19
CA THR A 228 -1.70 1.89 -0.89
C THR A 228 -2.19 2.81 0.22
N ILE A 229 -2.91 2.26 1.19
CA ILE A 229 -3.26 2.92 2.46
C ILE A 229 -2.37 2.41 3.59
N ALA A 230 -2.18 3.24 4.61
CA ALA A 230 -1.47 2.88 5.83
C ALA A 230 -2.34 3.12 7.05
N GLY A 231 -2.33 2.17 7.98
CA GLY A 231 -3.00 2.31 9.26
C GLY A 231 -2.66 1.16 10.19
N THR A 232 -3.20 1.22 11.41
CA THR A 232 -3.08 0.13 12.37
C THR A 232 -4.32 -0.75 12.29
N PRO A 233 -4.20 -2.06 12.08
CA PRO A 233 -5.35 -2.95 12.10
C PRO A 233 -6.11 -2.87 13.44
N THR A 234 -7.44 -2.75 13.38
CA THR A 234 -8.25 -2.66 14.61
C THR A 234 -8.22 -3.97 15.39
N LYS A 235 -8.44 -3.94 16.71
CA LYS A 235 -8.53 -5.16 17.53
C LYS A 235 -9.75 -5.99 17.15
N GLU A 236 -10.82 -5.32 16.75
CA GLU A 236 -12.13 -5.90 16.52
C GLU A 236 -12.21 -6.63 15.18
N THR A 237 -11.59 -6.09 14.14
CA THR A 237 -11.66 -6.65 12.78
C THR A 237 -10.33 -7.23 12.31
N GLY A 238 -9.21 -6.79 12.85
CA GLY A 238 -7.89 -7.12 12.33
C GLY A 238 -7.61 -6.49 10.96
N MET A 239 -8.43 -5.54 10.50
CA MET A 239 -8.28 -4.85 9.22
C MET A 239 -7.84 -3.40 9.44
N VAL A 240 -7.04 -2.86 8.53
CA VAL A 240 -6.80 -1.41 8.43
C VAL A 240 -8.06 -0.70 7.94
N MET A 241 -8.67 -1.23 6.88
CA MET A 241 -9.91 -0.78 6.29
C MET A 241 -10.62 -1.99 5.68
N ASP A 242 -11.95 -1.98 5.61
CA ASP A 242 -12.66 -2.96 4.76
C ASP A 242 -12.26 -2.72 3.30
N ILE A 243 -11.89 -3.79 2.61
CA ILE A 243 -11.48 -3.70 1.21
C ILE A 243 -12.63 -3.29 0.29
N MET A 244 -13.88 -3.61 0.66
CA MET A 244 -15.07 -3.20 -0.09
C MET A 244 -15.29 -1.68 0.03
N ASP A 245 -15.02 -1.11 1.20
CA ASP A 245 -15.09 0.34 1.40
C ASP A 245 -13.99 1.05 0.60
N LEU A 246 -12.76 0.50 0.57
CA LEU A 246 -11.68 1.05 -0.25
C LEU A 246 -12.02 0.95 -1.75
N ASP A 247 -12.54 -0.19 -2.20
CA ASP A 247 -12.97 -0.40 -3.57
C ASP A 247 -14.05 0.61 -3.98
N GLU A 248 -15.11 0.80 -3.19
CA GLU A 248 -16.15 1.79 -3.51
C GLU A 248 -15.59 3.22 -3.51
N LEU A 249 -14.73 3.57 -2.54
CA LEU A 249 -14.11 4.89 -2.46
C LEU A 249 -13.28 5.19 -3.72
N VAL A 250 -12.42 4.27 -4.15
CA VAL A 250 -11.58 4.44 -5.34
C VAL A 250 -12.42 4.45 -6.62
N ASN A 251 -13.44 3.59 -6.71
CA ASN A 251 -14.35 3.58 -7.86
C ASN A 251 -15.13 4.89 -7.99
N GLN A 252 -15.67 5.38 -6.88
CA GLN A 252 -16.43 6.62 -6.81
C GLN A 252 -15.60 7.83 -7.20
N HIS A 253 -14.35 7.92 -6.75
CA HIS A 253 -13.54 9.13 -6.91
C HIS A 253 -12.60 9.11 -8.13
N ILE A 254 -12.28 7.93 -8.66
CA ILE A 254 -11.34 7.75 -9.78
C ILE A 254 -11.98 6.91 -10.89
N ILE A 255 -12.16 5.60 -10.68
CA ILE A 255 -12.31 4.65 -11.80
C ILE A 255 -13.53 4.97 -12.67
N ARG A 256 -14.69 5.27 -12.07
CA ARG A 256 -15.91 5.64 -12.82
C ARG A 256 -15.75 6.91 -13.67
N HIS A 257 -14.79 7.77 -13.33
CA HIS A 257 -14.52 9.01 -14.06
C HIS A 257 -13.53 8.83 -15.21
N VAL A 258 -12.65 7.83 -15.17
CA VAL A 258 -11.54 7.70 -16.12
C VAL A 258 -11.61 6.45 -16.99
N ASP A 259 -12.34 5.42 -16.58
CA ASP A 259 -12.43 4.18 -17.33
C ASP A 259 -13.26 4.35 -18.62
N HIS A 260 -12.69 3.86 -19.72
CA HIS A 260 -13.18 4.02 -21.09
C HIS A 260 -13.43 5.49 -21.49
N LYS A 261 -12.56 6.40 -21.04
CA LYS A 261 -12.64 7.85 -21.33
C LYS A 261 -11.41 8.39 -22.05
N HIS A 262 -11.57 9.53 -22.70
CA HIS A 262 -10.47 10.38 -23.14
C HIS A 262 -10.12 11.39 -22.05
N LEU A 263 -8.97 11.26 -21.39
CA LEU A 263 -8.59 12.06 -20.21
C LEU A 263 -8.66 13.57 -20.47
N ASN A 264 -8.19 14.05 -21.63
CA ASN A 264 -8.23 15.48 -21.93
C ASN A 264 -9.64 16.05 -22.20
N LEU A 265 -10.62 15.20 -22.59
CA LEU A 265 -11.89 15.66 -23.17
C LEU A 265 -13.10 15.32 -22.32
N ASP A 266 -13.05 14.18 -21.63
CA ASP A 266 -14.21 13.62 -20.92
C ASP A 266 -14.09 13.73 -19.39
N VAL A 267 -12.95 14.20 -18.87
CA VAL A 267 -12.63 14.15 -17.44
C VAL A 267 -12.31 15.56 -16.93
N ASP A 268 -13.29 16.18 -16.27
CA ASP A 268 -13.23 17.59 -15.85
C ASP A 268 -11.99 17.93 -15.01
N PHE A 269 -11.54 17.03 -14.14
CA PHE A 269 -10.35 17.28 -13.30
C PHE A 269 -9.01 17.15 -14.04
N PHE A 270 -9.02 16.86 -15.34
CA PHE A 270 -7.87 16.99 -16.24
C PHE A 270 -7.95 18.24 -17.13
N GLU A 271 -8.97 19.09 -16.99
CA GLU A 271 -9.04 20.36 -17.71
C GLU A 271 -7.82 21.24 -17.35
N GLY A 272 -7.08 21.68 -18.37
CA GLY A 272 -5.84 22.45 -18.18
C GLY A 272 -4.65 21.64 -17.66
N VAL A 273 -4.78 20.32 -17.50
CA VAL A 273 -3.71 19.42 -17.05
C VAL A 273 -3.23 18.56 -18.20
N ILE A 274 -1.92 18.53 -18.43
CA ILE A 274 -1.32 17.61 -19.40
C ILE A 274 -1.28 16.22 -18.75
N PRO A 275 -1.96 15.19 -19.27
CA PRO A 275 -2.15 13.90 -18.59
C PRO A 275 -0.91 13.00 -18.73
N THR A 276 0.27 13.47 -18.31
CA THR A 276 1.43 12.59 -18.14
C THR A 276 1.18 11.63 -16.97
N ALA A 277 1.89 10.50 -16.90
CA ALA A 277 1.73 9.55 -15.79
C ALA A 277 1.92 10.21 -14.41
N GLU A 278 2.85 11.17 -14.30
CA GLU A 278 3.10 11.96 -13.09
C GLU A 278 1.91 12.85 -12.71
N ASN A 279 1.33 13.55 -13.68
CA ASN A 279 0.17 14.41 -13.42
C ASN A 279 -1.08 13.58 -13.12
N ILE A 280 -1.28 12.45 -13.79
CA ILE A 280 -2.40 11.54 -13.50
C ILE A 280 -2.34 11.07 -12.05
N VAL A 281 -1.19 10.56 -11.59
CA VAL A 281 -1.07 10.06 -10.22
C VAL A 281 -1.19 11.18 -9.18
N ALA A 282 -0.69 12.38 -9.47
CA ALA A 282 -0.85 13.55 -8.59
C ALA A 282 -2.32 14.00 -8.49
N VAL A 283 -3.05 14.05 -9.61
CA VAL A 283 -4.48 14.38 -9.61
C VAL A 283 -5.28 13.34 -8.85
N PHE A 284 -5.03 12.05 -9.09
CA PHE A 284 -5.67 10.95 -8.36
C PHE A 284 -5.42 11.03 -6.84
N TRP A 285 -4.21 11.42 -6.44
CA TRP A 285 -3.91 11.66 -5.03
C TRP A 285 -4.79 12.74 -4.43
N GLN A 286 -4.96 13.88 -5.11
CA GLN A 286 -5.82 14.97 -4.63
C GLN A 286 -7.28 14.52 -4.50
N LYS A 287 -7.76 13.62 -5.38
CA LYS A 287 -9.11 13.05 -5.31
C LYS A 287 -9.32 12.13 -4.10
N LEU A 288 -8.29 11.43 -3.64
CA LEU A 288 -8.38 10.43 -2.57
C LEU A 288 -7.97 10.94 -1.19
N LYS A 289 -7.00 11.86 -1.09
CA LYS A 289 -6.30 12.18 0.18
C LYS A 289 -7.21 12.61 1.34
N ASN A 290 -8.36 13.20 1.04
CA ASN A 290 -9.32 13.69 2.04
C ASN A 290 -10.55 12.79 2.21
N GLN A 291 -10.58 11.62 1.57
CA GLN A 291 -11.74 10.71 1.58
C GLN A 291 -11.58 9.56 2.58
N LEU A 292 -10.37 9.33 3.08
CA LEU A 292 -10.08 8.21 3.97
C LEU A 292 -10.58 8.47 5.40
N PRO A 293 -11.03 7.43 6.12
CA PRO A 293 -11.41 7.54 7.53
C PRO A 293 -10.27 8.06 8.41
N LYS A 294 -10.62 8.64 9.56
CA LYS A 294 -9.62 9.06 10.57
C LYS A 294 -8.75 7.87 11.00
N GLY A 295 -7.45 8.12 11.17
CA GLY A 295 -6.47 7.08 11.55
C GLY A 295 -5.93 6.25 10.39
N ILE A 296 -6.45 6.44 9.18
CA ILE A 296 -5.97 5.82 7.95
C ILE A 296 -5.44 6.93 7.05
N ARG A 297 -4.26 6.73 6.45
CA ARG A 297 -3.68 7.69 5.51
C ARG A 297 -3.43 7.06 4.17
N LEU A 298 -3.55 7.86 3.12
CA LEU A 298 -3.06 7.48 1.81
C LEU A 298 -1.53 7.47 1.89
N TYR A 299 -0.92 6.37 1.50
CA TYR A 299 0.53 6.18 1.62
C TYR A 299 1.25 6.34 0.29
N ARG A 300 0.77 5.63 -0.73
CA ARG A 300 1.39 5.59 -2.05
C ARG A 300 0.31 5.35 -3.10
N LEU A 301 0.39 6.10 -4.19
CA LEU A 301 -0.22 5.72 -5.45
C LEU A 301 0.89 5.32 -6.42
N LYS A 302 0.70 4.21 -7.11
CA LYS A 302 1.59 3.78 -8.19
C LYS A 302 0.79 3.50 -9.45
N LEU A 303 1.01 4.31 -10.47
CA LEU A 303 0.36 4.20 -11.77
C LEU A 303 1.30 3.52 -12.76
N TYR A 304 0.83 2.46 -13.39
CA TYR A 304 1.48 1.79 -14.51
C TYR A 304 0.81 2.29 -15.79
N GLU A 305 1.51 3.11 -16.57
CA GLU A 305 1.05 3.47 -17.93
C GLU A 305 1.31 2.30 -18.89
N SER A 306 2.42 1.59 -18.68
CA SER A 306 2.75 0.37 -19.41
C SER A 306 3.58 -0.56 -18.52
N LYS A 307 3.96 -1.73 -19.05
CA LYS A 307 4.83 -2.68 -18.35
C LYS A 307 6.20 -2.09 -17.94
N ASN A 308 6.65 -1.05 -18.65
CA ASN A 308 7.99 -0.47 -18.47
C ASN A 308 7.94 0.96 -17.91
N ASN A 309 6.77 1.59 -17.85
CA ASN A 309 6.61 2.98 -17.42
C ASN A 309 5.69 3.05 -16.22
N THR A 310 6.20 3.57 -15.11
CA THR A 310 5.43 3.77 -13.88
C THR A 310 5.73 5.11 -13.24
N ALA A 311 4.71 5.72 -12.65
CA ALA A 311 4.86 6.87 -11.77
C ALA A 311 4.42 6.49 -10.35
N GLU A 312 5.23 6.83 -9.34
CA GLU A 312 4.90 6.64 -7.92
C GLU A 312 4.78 7.99 -7.23
N TYR A 313 3.76 8.15 -6.40
CA TYR A 313 3.55 9.36 -5.62
C TYR A 313 3.17 9.03 -4.19
N TYR A 314 3.91 9.61 -3.26
CA TYR A 314 3.76 9.42 -1.81
C TYR A 314 3.11 10.63 -1.11
N GLY A 315 2.55 11.54 -1.92
CA GLY A 315 1.99 12.82 -1.47
C GLY A 315 3.02 13.94 -1.38
N GLU A 316 2.51 15.15 -1.13
CA GLU A 316 3.33 16.26 -0.69
C GLU A 316 3.97 15.89 0.65
N THR A 317 5.28 16.06 0.77
CA THR A 317 6.01 15.82 2.02
C THR A 317 5.52 16.85 3.02
N ALA A 318 4.45 16.52 3.76
CA ALA A 318 4.07 17.30 4.92
C ALA A 318 5.29 17.31 5.84
N ALA A 319 5.74 18.51 6.18
CA ALA A 319 6.90 18.72 7.02
C ALA A 319 6.76 17.94 8.33
N THR A 320 7.47 16.81 8.42
CA THR A 320 7.81 16.04 9.64
C THR A 320 6.65 15.57 10.53
N GLU A 321 6.73 14.31 10.96
CA GLU A 321 5.88 13.63 11.95
C GLU A 321 5.82 14.28 13.36
N SER A 322 6.18 15.56 13.50
CA SER A 322 6.14 16.31 14.75
C SER A 322 4.72 16.71 15.19
N GLU A 323 3.76 16.79 14.27
CA GLU A 323 2.38 17.21 14.60
C GLU A 323 1.51 16.06 15.15
N LEU A 324 1.93 14.80 14.99
CA LEU A 324 1.23 13.62 15.51
C LEU A 324 1.55 13.30 16.99
N LEU A 325 2.50 14.01 17.60
CA LEU A 325 2.82 13.88 19.03
C LEU A 325 2.14 14.94 19.91
N HIS A 326 1.44 15.91 19.32
CA HIS A 326 0.90 17.07 20.05
C HIS A 326 -0.56 17.45 19.69
N ALA A 327 -1.34 16.57 19.06
CA ALA A 327 -2.76 16.80 18.80
C ALA A 327 -3.66 15.83 19.57
#